data_AF-A0A6V7IRC4-F1
#
_entry.id   AF-A0A6V7IRC4-F1
#
_cell.length_a   1.000
_cell.length_b   1.000
_cell.length_c   1.000
_cell.angle_alpha   90.00
_cell.angle_beta   90.00
_cell.angle_gamma   90.00
#
_symmetry.space_group_name_H-M   'P 1'
#
loop_
_entity.id
_entity.type
_entity.pdbx_description
1 polymer ?
#
loop_
_entity_poly.entity_id
_entity_poly.type
_entity_poly.pdbx_seq_one_letter_code
_entity_poly.pdbx_strand_id
1 'polypeptide(L)'
;MMQCEELRRNVKQRSMELWQQEWSASVEGRWTYCLIPNLDRWVNRQHGEVNFYLTQMLSNHGCFRAYLHRFKHESIPDCPAGCGTPEDAEHVFCHCARSGQTREELSVPLGGRIRPETIV
;
A
#
# COMPACT_ATOMS: atom_id res chain seq x y z
N MET A 1 1.58 -36.22 -18.22
CA MET A 1 2.00 -34.81 -18.05
C MET A 1 0.81 -33.85 -17.87
N MET A 2 -0.26 -33.95 -18.67
CA MET A 2 -1.44 -33.05 -18.61
C MET A 2 -2.17 -32.96 -17.26
N GLN A 3 -2.33 -34.07 -16.52
CA GLN A 3 -3.00 -34.09 -15.20
C GLN A 3 -2.23 -33.36 -14.09
N CYS A 4 -0.88 -33.36 -14.13
CA CYS A 4 -0.09 -32.67 -13.11
C CYS A 4 -0.16 -31.14 -13.26
N GLU A 5 -0.24 -30.64 -14.50
CA GLU A 5 -0.37 -29.21 -14.76
C GLU A 5 -1.74 -28.67 -14.35
N GLU A 6 -2.80 -29.44 -14.61
CA GLU A 6 -4.15 -29.11 -14.18
C GLU A 6 -4.28 -29.12 -12.66
N LEU A 7 -3.68 -30.12 -11.99
CA LEU A 7 -3.61 -30.16 -10.53
C LEU A 7 -2.89 -28.92 -9.96
N ARG A 8 -1.75 -28.52 -10.54
CA ARG A 8 -1.02 -27.32 -10.12
C ARG A 8 -1.84 -26.04 -10.28
N ARG A 9 -2.55 -25.90 -11.42
CA ARG A 9 -3.45 -24.75 -11.66
C ARG A 9 -4.57 -24.70 -10.62
N ASN A 10 -5.22 -25.82 -10.34
CA ASN A 10 -6.32 -25.89 -9.38
C ASN A 10 -5.86 -25.57 -7.95
N VAL A 11 -4.69 -26.07 -7.55
CA VAL A 11 -4.11 -25.75 -6.23
C VAL A 11 -3.76 -24.27 -6.13
N LYS A 12 -3.11 -23.68 -7.15
CA LYS A 12 -2.80 -22.24 -7.17
C LYS A 12 -4.07 -21.40 -7.05
N GLN A 13 -5.08 -21.73 -7.84
CA GLN A 13 -6.37 -21.02 -7.84
C GLN A 13 -7.02 -21.06 -6.46
N ARG A 14 -7.11 -22.24 -5.85
CA ARG A 14 -7.68 -22.41 -4.51
C ARG A 14 -6.88 -21.66 -3.44
N SER A 15 -5.55 -21.68 -3.50
CA SER A 15 -4.71 -20.91 -2.56
C SER A 15 -4.93 -19.41 -2.71
N MET A 16 -5.06 -18.89 -3.95
CA MET A 16 -5.36 -17.49 -4.19
C MET A 16 -6.74 -17.08 -3.67
N GLU A 17 -7.75 -17.93 -3.84
CA GLU A 17 -9.11 -17.69 -3.34
C GLU A 17 -9.14 -17.62 -1.80
N LEU A 18 -8.51 -18.58 -1.12
CA LEU A 18 -8.41 -18.58 0.33
C LEU A 18 -7.66 -17.35 0.85
N TRP A 19 -6.53 -17.01 0.21
CA TRP A 19 -5.76 -15.82 0.60
C TRP A 19 -6.58 -14.53 0.39
N GLN A 20 -7.33 -14.41 -0.70
CA GLN A 20 -8.21 -13.26 -0.92
C GLN A 20 -9.34 -13.17 0.12
N GLN A 21 -9.92 -14.30 0.55
CA GLN A 21 -10.95 -14.34 1.58
C GLN A 21 -10.39 -13.84 2.93
N GLU A 22 -9.25 -14.37 3.36
CA GLU A 22 -8.57 -13.93 4.59
C GLU A 22 -8.18 -12.45 4.50
N TRP A 23 -7.65 -12.03 3.35
CA TRP A 23 -7.23 -10.65 3.12
C TRP A 23 -8.38 -9.64 3.21
N SER A 24 -9.54 -10.03 2.70
CA SER A 24 -10.76 -9.21 2.72
C SER A 24 -11.40 -9.17 4.10
N ALA A 25 -11.32 -10.27 4.88
CA ALA A 25 -11.93 -10.37 6.21
C ALA A 25 -11.05 -9.79 7.32
N SER A 26 -9.73 -9.67 7.11
CA SER A 26 -8.80 -9.17 8.12
C SER A 26 -9.08 -7.72 8.53
N VAL A 27 -8.90 -7.43 9.82
CA VAL A 27 -8.91 -6.05 10.36
C VAL A 27 -7.52 -5.42 10.38
N GLU A 28 -6.48 -6.21 10.13
CA GLU A 28 -5.09 -5.77 10.11
C GLU A 28 -4.67 -5.32 8.69
N GLY A 29 -3.65 -4.47 8.61
CA GLY A 29 -3.08 -4.04 7.32
C GLY A 29 -4.06 -3.32 6.40
N ARG A 30 -5.07 -2.62 6.96
CA ARG A 30 -6.14 -1.97 6.18
C ARG A 30 -5.66 -0.89 5.23
N TRP A 31 -4.56 -0.22 5.57
CA TRP A 31 -3.86 0.63 4.63
C TRP A 31 -3.45 -0.14 3.37
N THR A 32 -2.66 -1.21 3.52
CA THR A 32 -2.21 -2.03 2.38
C THR A 32 -3.40 -2.63 1.62
N TYR A 33 -4.50 -2.98 2.30
CA TYR A 33 -5.72 -3.47 1.64
C TYR A 33 -6.41 -2.40 0.80
N CYS A 34 -6.48 -1.17 1.30
CA CYS A 34 -7.03 -0.04 0.56
C CYS A 34 -6.27 0.16 -0.77
N LEU A 35 -4.94 -0.01 -0.73
CA LEU A 35 -4.09 0.06 -1.92
C LEU A 35 -4.21 -1.18 -2.82
N ILE A 36 -4.28 -2.38 -2.23
CA ILE A 36 -4.22 -3.66 -2.94
C ILE A 36 -5.41 -4.53 -2.52
N PRO A 37 -6.64 -4.23 -2.97
CA PRO A 37 -7.81 -5.00 -2.58
C PRO A 37 -7.90 -6.34 -3.33
N ASN A 38 -7.30 -6.45 -4.53
CA ASN A 38 -7.32 -7.66 -5.35
C ASN A 38 -5.90 -8.24 -5.50
N LEU A 39 -5.66 -9.36 -4.82
CA LEU A 39 -4.34 -10.01 -4.76
C LEU A 39 -3.96 -10.67 -6.09
N ASP A 40 -4.92 -11.24 -6.82
CA ASP A 40 -4.63 -11.88 -8.11
C ASP A 40 -4.12 -10.86 -9.13
N ARG A 41 -4.75 -9.69 -9.22
CA ARG A 41 -4.26 -8.59 -10.05
C ARG A 41 -2.87 -8.12 -9.64
N TRP A 42 -2.63 -7.99 -8.33
CA TRP A 42 -1.34 -7.55 -7.81
C TRP A 42 -0.21 -8.54 -8.05
N VAL A 43 -0.44 -9.82 -7.83
CA VAL A 43 0.57 -10.87 -8.01
C VAL A 43 0.92 -11.06 -9.49
N ASN A 44 -0.06 -10.91 -10.38
CA ASN A 44 0.14 -11.11 -11.82
C ASN A 44 0.46 -9.82 -12.60
N ARG A 45 0.69 -8.69 -11.92
CA ARG A 45 1.06 -7.43 -12.58
C ARG A 45 2.42 -7.56 -13.28
N GLN A 46 2.53 -7.00 -14.48
CA GLN A 46 3.72 -7.13 -15.34
C GLN A 46 4.73 -5.98 -15.18
N HIS A 47 4.41 -4.98 -14.35
CA HIS A 47 5.19 -3.78 -14.18
C HIS A 47 5.44 -3.50 -12.70
N GLY A 48 6.44 -2.68 -12.40
CA GLY A 48 6.73 -2.15 -11.07
C GLY A 48 7.41 -3.15 -10.14
N GLU A 49 8.67 -2.92 -9.80
CA GLU A 49 9.29 -3.66 -8.70
C GLU A 49 8.94 -2.99 -7.37
N VAL A 50 8.79 -3.78 -6.31
CA VAL A 50 8.60 -3.22 -4.96
C VAL A 50 9.99 -2.97 -4.37
N ASN A 51 10.48 -1.75 -4.52
CA ASN A 51 11.76 -1.35 -3.94
C ASN A 51 11.62 -0.96 -2.45
N PHE A 52 12.73 -0.54 -1.83
CA PHE A 52 12.79 -0.17 -0.42
C PHE A 52 11.79 0.93 -0.02
N TYR A 53 11.61 1.96 -0.85
CA TYR A 53 10.71 3.07 -0.55
C TYR A 53 9.25 2.70 -0.79
N LEU A 54 8.96 1.95 -1.86
CA LEU A 54 7.61 1.46 -2.15
C LEU A 54 7.16 0.47 -1.08
N THR A 55 8.03 -0.40 -0.59
CA THR A 55 7.70 -1.32 0.51
C THR A 55 7.23 -0.56 1.75
N GLN A 56 7.93 0.52 2.11
CA GLN A 56 7.57 1.36 3.24
C GLN A 56 6.22 2.03 3.05
N MET A 57 5.99 2.66 1.88
CA MET A 57 4.71 3.25 1.52
C MET A 57 3.58 2.23 1.59
N LEU A 58 3.72 1.07 0.95
CA LEU A 58 2.68 0.03 0.89
C LEU A 58 2.33 -0.54 2.26
N SER A 59 3.32 -0.67 3.15
CA SER A 59 3.14 -1.25 4.48
C SER A 59 2.81 -0.21 5.57
N ASN A 60 2.81 1.08 5.25
CA ASN A 60 2.74 2.17 6.24
C ASN A 60 3.82 2.07 7.32
N HIS A 61 5.02 1.61 6.95
CA HIS A 61 6.14 1.38 7.86
C HIS A 61 7.38 2.17 7.48
N GLY A 62 8.40 2.11 8.33
CA GLY A 62 9.74 2.61 8.04
C GLY A 62 9.90 4.08 8.42
N CYS A 63 10.01 4.96 7.43
CA CYS A 63 10.41 6.35 7.62
C CYS A 63 9.33 7.29 8.19
N PHE A 64 8.09 6.82 8.30
CA PHE A 64 6.98 7.62 8.83
C PHE A 64 7.10 7.85 10.33
N ARG A 65 6.98 9.10 10.80
CA ARG A 65 7.13 9.40 12.24
C ARG A 65 6.11 8.67 13.11
N ALA A 66 4.88 8.45 12.64
CA ALA A 66 3.90 7.65 13.36
C ALA A 66 4.42 6.22 13.62
N TYR A 67 5.08 5.61 12.63
CA TYR A 67 5.71 4.30 12.76
C TYR A 67 6.95 4.34 13.68
N LEU A 68 7.84 5.31 13.48
CA LEU A 68 9.07 5.47 14.29
C LEU A 68 8.76 5.73 15.77
N HIS A 69 7.73 6.53 16.06
CA HIS A 69 7.25 6.80 17.41
C HIS A 69 6.76 5.54 18.11
N ARG A 70 6.09 4.61 17.39
CA ARG A 70 5.66 3.30 17.93
C ARG A 70 6.83 2.50 18.53
N PHE A 71 8.02 2.66 17.97
CA PHE A 71 9.25 2.01 18.42
C PHE A 71 10.18 2.92 19.23
N LYS A 72 9.70 4.10 19.64
CA LYS A 72 10.45 5.08 20.45
C LYS A 72 11.70 5.64 19.76
N HIS A 73 11.74 5.62 18.43
CA HIS A 73 12.80 6.27 17.64
C HIS A 73 12.50 7.75 17.39
N GLU A 74 11.24 8.16 17.48
CA GLU A 74 10.79 9.54 17.42
C GLU A 74 10.02 9.91 18.69
N SER A 75 10.15 11.17 19.14
CA SER A 75 9.50 11.65 20.36
C SER A 75 8.01 11.98 20.18
N ILE A 76 7.64 12.38 18.96
CA ILE A 76 6.25 12.70 18.59
C ILE A 76 5.91 12.05 17.25
N PRO A 77 4.67 11.57 17.05
CA PRO A 77 4.26 10.94 15.80
C PRO A 77 3.91 11.96 14.70
N ASP A 78 3.79 13.24 15.06
CA ASP A 78 3.15 14.26 14.23
C ASP A 78 3.99 14.67 13.02
N CYS A 79 3.29 15.03 11.94
CA CYS A 79 3.89 15.54 10.74
C CYS A 79 4.68 16.84 10.99
N PRO A 80 5.94 16.93 10.51
CA PRO A 80 6.73 18.16 10.59
C PRO A 80 6.13 19.37 9.88
N ALA A 81 5.10 19.16 9.04
CA ALA A 81 4.36 20.24 8.39
C ALA A 81 3.52 21.09 9.37
N GLY A 82 3.41 20.68 10.64
CA GLY A 82 2.67 21.44 11.66
C GLY A 82 1.14 21.33 11.55
N CYS A 83 0.64 20.29 10.89
CA CYS A 83 -0.80 20.05 10.69
C CYS A 83 -1.48 19.31 11.85
N GLY A 84 -0.74 18.95 12.91
CA GLY A 84 -1.29 18.25 14.08
C GLY A 84 -1.83 16.84 13.80
N THR A 85 -1.45 16.24 12.67
CA THR A 85 -1.83 14.87 12.28
C THR A 85 -0.60 13.97 12.36
N PRO A 86 -0.73 12.71 12.83
CA PRO A 86 0.35 11.73 12.73
C PRO A 86 0.89 11.63 11.30
N GLU A 87 2.21 11.56 11.16
CA GLU A 87 2.82 11.33 9.86
C GLU A 87 2.81 9.84 9.54
N ASP A 88 1.77 9.40 8.83
CA ASP A 88 1.67 8.07 8.23
C ASP A 88 1.71 8.15 6.70
N ALA A 89 1.71 6.99 6.03
CA ALA A 89 1.75 6.92 4.57
C ALA A 89 0.54 7.62 3.93
N GLU A 90 -0.68 7.42 4.45
CA GLU A 90 -1.88 8.05 3.92
C GLU A 90 -1.76 9.58 3.96
N HIS A 91 -1.40 10.12 5.12
CA HIS A 91 -1.18 11.53 5.30
C HIS A 91 -0.13 12.05 4.33
N VAL A 92 1.07 11.45 4.33
CA VAL A 92 2.18 11.92 3.49
C VAL A 92 1.81 11.88 2.01
N PHE A 93 1.19 10.82 1.52
CA PHE A 93 0.93 10.70 0.08
C PHE A 93 -0.33 11.42 -0.37
N CYS A 94 -1.39 11.51 0.45
CA CYS A 94 -2.71 11.98 -0.01
C CYS A 94 -3.12 13.36 0.54
N HIS A 95 -2.56 13.82 1.66
CA HIS A 95 -3.06 14.99 2.38
C HIS A 95 -2.01 16.05 2.72
N CYS A 96 -0.77 15.64 3.00
CA CYS A 96 0.27 16.50 3.55
C CYS A 96 0.65 17.63 2.59
N ALA A 97 0.69 18.87 3.06
CA ALA A 97 1.05 20.01 2.22
C ALA A 97 2.47 19.89 1.61
N ARG A 98 3.41 19.21 2.30
CA ARG A 98 4.79 19.01 1.84
C ARG A 98 4.88 18.25 0.52
N SER A 99 3.93 17.37 0.25
CA SER A 99 3.83 16.58 -0.99
C SER A 99 2.78 17.12 -1.95
N GLY A 100 2.22 18.31 -1.67
CA GLY A 100 1.16 18.93 -2.46
C GLY A 100 1.57 19.16 -3.91
N GLN A 101 2.73 19.77 -4.13
CA GLN A 101 3.24 20.05 -5.47
C GLN A 101 3.46 18.76 -6.27
N THR A 102 4.15 17.77 -5.70
CA THR A 102 4.38 16.47 -6.36
C THR A 102 3.06 15.77 -6.69
N ARG A 103 2.06 15.83 -5.79
CA ARG A 103 0.73 15.28 -6.08
C ARG A 103 0.06 15.96 -7.27
N GLU A 104 0.17 17.28 -7.37
CA GLU A 104 -0.43 18.05 -8.45
C GLU A 104 0.23 17.72 -9.79
N GLU A 105 1.56 17.67 -9.83
CA GLU A 105 2.35 17.26 -10.99
C GLU A 105 1.97 15.86 -11.49
N LEU A 106 1.72 14.93 -10.57
CA LEU A 106 1.33 13.55 -10.90
C LEU A 106 -0.14 13.40 -11.25
N SER A 107 -1.00 14.36 -10.92
CA SER A 107 -2.45 14.23 -11.15
C SER A 107 -2.82 14.16 -12.63
N VAL A 108 -2.08 14.89 -13.48
CA VAL A 108 -2.28 14.93 -14.93
C VAL A 108 -1.94 13.60 -15.60
N PRO A 109 -0.71 13.05 -15.46
CA PRO A 109 -0.36 11.77 -16.10
C PRO A 109 -1.17 10.58 -15.55
N LEU A 110 -1.64 10.64 -14.31
CA LEU A 110 -2.47 9.61 -13.70
C LEU A 110 -3.97 9.76 -14.03
N GLY A 111 -4.36 10.82 -14.75
CA GLY A 111 -5.74 11.06 -15.17
C GLY A 111 -6.69 11.41 -14.03
N GLY A 112 -6.19 11.92 -12.91
CA GLY A 112 -7.02 12.28 -11.77
C GLY A 112 -6.27 12.62 -10.48
N ARG A 113 -7.04 12.96 -9.45
CA ARG A 113 -6.52 13.24 -8.12
C ARG A 113 -6.02 11.95 -7.47
N ILE A 114 -4.83 12.00 -6.87
CA ILE A 114 -4.27 10.89 -6.07
C ILE A 114 -5.15 10.66 -4.83
N ARG A 115 -5.57 9.40 -4.67
CA ARG A 115 -6.33 8.87 -3.53
C ARG A 115 -5.73 7.52 -3.14
N PRO A 116 -5.94 7.06 -1.89
CA PRO A 116 -5.49 5.73 -1.47
C PRO A 116 -5.92 4.61 -2.45
N GLU A 117 -7.14 4.66 -2.98
CA GLU A 117 -7.69 3.60 -3.84
C GLU A 117 -7.16 3.64 -5.28
N THR A 118 -6.41 4.69 -5.66
CA THR A 118 -5.97 4.93 -7.05
C THR A 118 -4.47 5.15 -7.19
N ILE A 119 -3.72 5.08 -6.09
CA ILE A 119 -2.27 5.37 -6.08
C ILE A 119 -1.42 4.14 -6.50
N VAL A 120 -2.02 2.95 -6.52
CA VAL A 120 -1.38 1.67 -6.88
C VAL A 120 -2.08 1.05 -8.08
#